data_AF-A0A8T4J5P4-F1
#
_entry.id   AF-A0A8T4J5P4-F1
#
_cell.length_a   1.000
_cell.length_b   1.000
_cell.length_c   1.000
_cell.angle_alpha   90.00
_cell.angle_beta   90.00
_cell.angle_gamma   90.00
#
_symmetry.space_group_name_H-M   'P 1'
#
loop_
_entity.id
_entity.type
_entity.pdbx_description
1 polymer ?
#
loop_
_entity_poly.entity_id
_entity_poly.type
_entity_poly.pdbx_seq_one_letter_code
_entity_poly.pdbx_strand_id
1 'polypeptide(L)' 'IVVLEAMKMEQPLNAHRSGTVKDLSAEIGGSLSAGTVICQIKD' A
#
# COMPACT_ATOMS: atom_id res chain seq x y z
N ILE A 1 -1.64 2.63 5.96
CA ILE A 1 -2.19 3.05 4.65
C ILE A 1 -3.04 1.93 4.09
N VAL A 2 -2.45 0.75 3.89
CA VAL A 2 -3.15 -0.45 3.44
C VAL A 2 -2.69 -1.65 4.26
N VAL A 3 -3.43 -2.76 4.19
CA VAL A 3 -3.04 -4.07 4.73
C VAL A 3 -2.90 -5.02 3.54
N LEU A 4 -1.80 -5.75 3.47
CA LEU A 4 -1.56 -6.76 2.44
C LEU A 4 -1.62 -8.14 3.06
N GLU A 5 -2.06 -9.13 2.28
CA GLU A 5 -1.85 -10.53 2.63
C GLU A 5 -0.54 -11.02 2.00
N ALA A 6 0.35 -11.60 2.82
CA ALA A 6 1.54 -12.28 2.33
C ALA A 6 1.82 -13.52 3.19
N MET A 7 2.01 -14.67 2.55
CA MET A 7 2.34 -15.94 3.23
C MET A 7 1.39 -16.30 4.39
N LYS A 8 0.07 -16.16 4.17
CA LYS A 8 -1.01 -16.41 5.15
C LYS A 8 -1.03 -15.45 6.34
N MET A 9 -0.30 -14.34 6.26
CA MET A 9 -0.22 -13.33 7.29
C MET A 9 -0.63 -11.98 6.73
N GLU A 10 -1.36 -11.21 7.53
CA GLU A 10 -1.65 -9.82 7.22
C GLU A 10 -0.43 -8.96 7.59
N GLN A 11 0.00 -8.14 6.64
CA GLN A 11 1.13 -7.25 6.80
C GLN A 11 0.65 -5.80 6.65
N PRO A 12 0.63 -5.02 7.75
CA PRO A 12 0.25 -3.62 7.68
C PRO A 12 1.35 -2.81 6.97
N LEU A 13 0.96 -2.00 5.99
CA LEU A 13 1.84 -1.05 5.32
C LEU A 13 1.53 0.37 5.82
N ASN A 14 2.44 0.90 6.63
CA ASN A 14 2.32 2.20 7.25
C ASN A 14 2.87 3.29 6.33
N ALA A 15 2.44 4.53 6.60
CA ALA A 15 2.97 5.69 5.91
C ALA A 15 4.41 5.95 6.33
N HIS A 16 5.32 6.14 5.38
CA HIS A 16 6.71 6.47 5.66
C HIS A 16 6.90 7.94 6.07
N ARG A 17 5.89 8.78 5.82
CA ARG A 17 5.82 10.20 6.17
C ARG A 17 4.37 10.65 6.32
N SER A 18 4.17 11.78 6.98
CA SER A 18 2.88 12.48 6.97
C SER A 18 2.58 13.10 5.60
N GLY A 19 1.31 13.32 5.31
CA GLY A 19 0.83 13.95 4.08
C GLY A 19 -0.52 13.41 3.62
N THR A 20 -0.89 13.76 2.40
CA THR A 20 -2.11 13.37 1.70
C THR A 20 -1.84 12.19 0.74
N VAL A 21 -2.69 11.17 0.80
CA VAL A 21 -2.65 10.04 -0.13
C VAL A 21 -3.12 10.49 -1.53
N LYS A 22 -2.31 10.21 -2.54
CA LYS A 22 -2.60 10.45 -3.97
C LYS A 22 -2.27 9.20 -4.77
N ASP A 23 -2.88 9.07 -5.95
CA ASP A 23 -2.59 8.03 -6.93
C ASP A 23 -2.64 6.60 -6.34
N LEU A 24 -3.66 6.31 -5.52
CA LEU A 24 -3.89 4.96 -4.99
C LEU A 24 -4.35 4.03 -6.11
N SER A 25 -3.49 3.10 -6.49
CA SER A 25 -3.70 2.15 -7.60
C SER A 25 -3.94 0.71 -7.13
N ALA A 26 -3.87 0.44 -5.82
CA ALA A 26 -4.15 -0.88 -5.28
C ALA A 26 -5.66 -1.16 -5.21
N GLU A 27 -6.06 -2.33 -5.71
CA GLU A 27 -7.43 -2.84 -5.65
C GLU A 27 -7.57 -3.89 -4.54
N ILE A 28 -8.77 -3.98 -3.95
CA ILE A 28 -9.07 -4.96 -2.90
C ILE A 28 -9.03 -6.36 -3.50
N GLY A 29 -8.27 -7.27 -2.88
CA GLY A 29 -8.04 -8.63 -3.39
C GLY A 29 -7.10 -8.70 -4.60
N GLY A 30 -6.59 -7.56 -5.06
CA GLY A 30 -5.61 -7.49 -6.14
C GLY A 30 -4.25 -8.06 -5.70
N SER A 31 -3.59 -8.75 -6.63
CA SER A 31 -2.21 -9.22 -6.40
C SER A 31 -1.21 -8.11 -6.68
N LEU A 32 -0.22 -7.95 -5.80
CA LEU A 32 0.86 -6.98 -5.94
C LEU A 32 2.21 -7.71 -5.92
N SER A 33 3.14 -7.21 -6.74
CA SER A 33 4.53 -7.69 -6.75
C SER A 33 5.42 -6.81 -5.88
N ALA A 34 6.55 -7.35 -5.42
CA ALA A 34 7.54 -6.57 -4.71
C ALA A 34 8.04 -5.41 -5.59
N GLY A 35 8.01 -4.18 -5.04
CA GLY A 35 8.43 -2.97 -5.74
C GLY A 35 7.32 -2.22 -6.48
N THR A 36 6.09 -2.75 -6.53
CA THR A 36 4.94 -2.02 -7.09
C THR A 36 4.62 -0.79 -6.24
N VAL A 37 4.45 0.37 -6.89
CA VAL A 37 3.98 1.59 -6.24
C VAL A 37 2.47 1.49 -6.01
N ILE A 38 2.06 1.54 -4.74
CA ILE A 38 0.65 1.43 -4.33
C ILE A 38 -0.03 2.80 -4.30
N CYS A 39 0.64 3.80 -3.74
CA CYS A 39 0.15 5.17 -3.65
C CYS A 39 1.32 6.13 -3.42
N GLN A 40 1.10 7.40 -3.70
CA GLN A 40 2.02 8.48 -3.33
C GLN A 40 1.50 9.20 -2.08
N ILE A 41 2.45 9.66 -1.25
CA ILE A 41 2.16 10.56 -0.14
C ILE A 41 2.80 11.90 -0.48
N LYS A 42 1.98 12.93 -0.69
CA LYS A 42 2.42 14.31 -0.95
C LYS A 42 2.02 15.18 0.23
N ASP A 43 2.77 16.23 0.53
CA ASP A 43 2.41 17.17 1.60
C ASP A 43 1.11 17.90 1.25
#